data_AF-A0A8T5JKR5-F1
#
_entry.id   AF-A0A8T5JKR5-F1
#
_cell.length_a   1.000
_cell.length_b   1.000
_cell.length_c   1.000
_cell.angle_alpha   90.00
_cell.angle_beta   90.00
_cell.angle_gamma   90.00
#
_symmetry.space_group_name_H-M   'P 1'
#
loop_
_entity.id
_entity.type
_entity.pdbx_description
1 polymer ?
#
loop_
_entity_poly.entity_id
_entity_poly.type
_entity_poly.pdbx_seq_one_letter_code
_entity_poly.pdbx_strand_id
1 'polypeptide(L)'
;VHGDFHPMNFMIKDGKVMGILDWSNFMIGDPMMGLGFTISLFTSTSGHVVPKEELAQGIEMYFAEYSKVRPIDYTNLEYYRAFRLAMAYIEGLDGQEWWQQPELVKNIATELKEFTGITVPT
;
A
#
# COMPACT_ATOMS: atom_id res chain seq x y z
N VAL A 1 -2.16 -12.93 3.37
CA VAL A 1 -1.86 -11.51 3.13
C VAL A 1 -2.62 -10.70 4.17
N HIS A 2 -1.99 -9.73 4.83
CA HIS A 2 -2.65 -8.90 5.86
C HIS A 2 -3.76 -8.01 5.28
N GLY A 3 -3.55 -7.48 4.06
CA GLY A 3 -4.51 -6.64 3.35
C GLY A 3 -4.37 -5.15 3.68
N ASP A 4 -3.98 -4.82 4.90
CA ASP A 4 -3.75 -3.42 5.31
C ASP A 4 -2.45 -3.25 6.13
N PHE A 5 -1.33 -3.60 5.51
CA PHE A 5 -0.05 -3.69 6.21
C PHE A 5 0.71 -2.35 6.18
N HIS A 6 0.58 -1.57 7.25
CA HIS A 6 1.22 -0.26 7.43
C HIS A 6 1.60 0.00 8.90
N PRO A 7 2.49 0.98 9.20
CA PRO A 7 3.07 1.15 10.54
C PRO A 7 2.04 1.39 11.65
N MET A 8 0.92 2.03 11.35
CA MET A 8 -0.15 2.26 12.34
C MET A 8 -0.84 0.98 12.83
N ASN A 9 -0.64 -0.15 12.15
CA ASN A 9 -1.15 -1.47 12.56
C ASN A 9 -0.11 -2.27 13.37
N PHE A 10 1.02 -1.68 13.76
CA PHE A 10 2.03 -2.33 14.61
C PHE A 10 1.96 -1.83 16.04
N MET A 11 1.91 -2.75 16.99
CA MET A 11 2.22 -2.44 18.38
C MET A 11 3.72 -2.59 18.60
N ILE A 12 4.39 -1.51 19.02
CA ILE A 12 5.82 -1.50 19.30
C ILE A 12 6.05 -1.22 20.77
N LYS A 13 6.90 -2.01 21.42
CA LYS A 13 7.39 -1.77 22.79
C LYS A 13 8.89 -2.03 22.83
N ASP A 14 9.65 -1.10 23.39
CA ASP A 14 11.11 -1.20 23.55
C ASP A 14 11.83 -1.57 22.23
N GLY A 15 11.39 -0.96 21.11
CA GLY A 15 11.94 -1.19 19.78
C GLY A 15 11.58 -2.55 19.15
N LYS A 16 10.67 -3.33 19.77
CA LYS A 16 10.25 -4.64 19.27
C LYS A 16 8.78 -4.63 18.88
N VAL A 17 8.47 -5.35 17.80
CA VAL A 17 7.08 -5.62 17.40
C VAL A 17 6.46 -6.58 18.42
N MET A 18 5.40 -6.13 19.07
CA MET A 18 4.65 -6.90 20.06
C MET A 18 3.41 -7.56 19.46
N GLY A 19 2.90 -7.01 18.38
CA GLY A 19 1.74 -7.53 17.66
C GLY A 19 1.42 -6.73 16.42
N ILE A 20 0.62 -7.34 15.55
CA ILE A 20 0.10 -6.74 14.33
C ILE A 20 -1.43 -6.75 14.45
N LEU A 21 -2.03 -5.58 14.30
CA LEU A 21 -3.45 -5.29 14.46
C LEU A 21 -4.19 -5.29 13.13
N ASP A 22 -5.52 -5.24 13.19
CA ASP A 22 -6.41 -4.99 12.06
C ASP A 22 -6.30 -5.99 10.90
N TRP A 23 -6.66 -7.24 11.20
CA TRP A 23 -6.74 -8.32 10.22
C TRP A 23 -8.06 -8.36 9.44
N SER A 24 -8.85 -7.28 9.47
CA SER A 24 -10.17 -7.22 8.82
C SER A 24 -10.09 -7.43 7.31
N ASN A 25 -8.98 -7.00 6.69
CA ASN A 25 -8.68 -7.15 5.26
C ASN A 25 -7.85 -8.40 4.92
N PHE A 26 -7.78 -9.38 5.84
CA PHE A 26 -7.02 -10.60 5.61
C PHE A 26 -7.51 -11.37 4.37
N MET A 27 -6.56 -11.86 3.58
CA MET A 27 -6.83 -12.67 2.39
C MET A 27 -5.82 -13.81 2.22
N ILE A 28 -6.27 -14.90 1.61
CA ILE A 28 -5.39 -15.95 1.05
C ILE A 28 -5.19 -15.62 -0.43
N GLY A 29 -3.95 -15.41 -0.87
CA GLY A 29 -3.67 -15.00 -2.24
C GLY A 29 -2.18 -14.90 -2.57
N ASP A 30 -1.89 -14.34 -3.75
CA ASP A 30 -0.54 -14.08 -4.23
C ASP A 30 0.23 -13.22 -3.21
N PRO A 31 1.43 -13.61 -2.77
CA PRO A 31 2.24 -12.79 -1.88
C PRO A 31 2.59 -11.41 -2.45
N MET A 32 2.66 -11.26 -3.78
CA MET A 32 2.86 -9.98 -4.45
C MET A 32 1.69 -9.03 -4.25
N MET A 33 0.49 -9.56 -3.97
CA MET A 33 -0.64 -8.73 -3.53
C MET A 33 -0.31 -8.02 -2.23
N GLY A 34 0.30 -8.72 -1.27
CA GLY A 34 0.73 -8.13 -0.01
C GLY A 34 1.76 -7.03 -0.22
N LEU A 35 2.80 -7.29 -1.02
CA LEU A 35 3.85 -6.30 -1.31
C LEU A 35 3.29 -5.09 -2.07
N GLY A 36 2.48 -5.32 -3.11
CA GLY A 36 1.85 -4.26 -3.89
C GLY A 36 0.93 -3.38 -3.05
N PHE A 37 0.14 -3.98 -2.16
CA PHE A 37 -0.76 -3.25 -1.28
C PHE A 37 0.03 -2.40 -0.28
N THR A 38 1.05 -2.97 0.36
CA THR A 38 1.95 -2.23 1.26
C THR A 38 2.60 -1.06 0.55
N ILE A 39 3.19 -1.25 -0.63
CA ILE A 39 3.81 -0.15 -1.37
C ILE A 39 2.80 0.95 -1.66
N SER A 40 1.63 0.62 -2.23
CA SER A 40 0.62 1.64 -2.57
C SER A 40 0.13 2.40 -1.34
N LEU A 41 -0.05 1.74 -0.20
CA LEU A 41 -0.40 2.42 1.05
C LEU A 41 0.69 3.42 1.44
N PHE A 42 1.96 3.02 1.39
CA PHE A 42 3.08 3.89 1.78
C PHE A 42 3.28 5.05 0.79
N THR A 43 3.31 4.78 -0.52
CA THR A 43 3.57 5.80 -1.55
C THR A 43 2.44 6.78 -1.72
N SER A 44 1.21 6.29 -1.76
CA SER A 44 0.07 7.11 -2.17
C SER A 44 -0.62 7.79 -0.99
N THR A 45 -0.46 7.26 0.24
CA THR A 45 -1.06 7.87 1.45
C THR A 45 -0.07 8.63 2.33
N SER A 46 1.19 8.21 2.39
CA SER A 46 2.17 8.80 3.32
C SER A 46 3.18 9.74 2.66
N GLY A 47 3.15 9.88 1.33
CA GLY A 47 4.12 10.71 0.58
C GLY A 47 4.06 12.22 0.90
N HIS A 48 3.04 12.68 1.62
CA HIS A 48 2.93 14.08 2.05
C HIS A 48 3.53 14.33 3.46
N VAL A 49 3.83 13.27 4.21
CA VAL A 49 4.40 13.35 5.57
C VAL A 49 5.80 12.74 5.68
N VAL A 50 6.16 11.81 4.80
CA VAL A 50 7.48 11.19 4.75
C VAL A 50 8.19 11.60 3.46
N PRO A 51 9.46 12.08 3.53
CA PRO A 51 10.25 12.38 2.34
C PRO A 51 10.33 11.19 1.38
N LYS A 52 10.28 11.47 0.07
CA LYS A 52 10.22 10.42 -0.96
C LYS A 52 11.43 9.48 -0.90
N GLU A 53 12.60 10.02 -0.56
CA GLU A 53 13.86 9.27 -0.45
C GLU A 53 13.82 8.30 0.73
N GLU A 54 13.30 8.73 1.88
CA GLU A 54 13.14 7.86 3.06
C GLU A 54 12.13 6.75 2.79
N LEU A 55 11.06 7.07 2.07
CA LEU A 55 10.05 6.11 1.64
C LEU A 55 10.64 5.04 0.71
N ALA A 56 11.41 5.47 -0.29
CA ALA A 56 12.10 4.57 -1.22
C ALA A 56 13.07 3.65 -0.47
N GLN A 57 13.88 4.21 0.44
CA GLN A 57 14.79 3.42 1.27
C GLN A 57 14.04 2.40 2.14
N GLY A 58 12.92 2.79 2.74
CA GLY A 58 12.08 1.89 3.53
C GLY A 58 11.50 0.74 2.71
N ILE A 59 11.05 1.03 1.48
CA ILE A 59 10.56 0.01 0.54
C ILE A 59 11.70 -0.95 0.15
N GLU A 60 12.88 -0.44 -0.19
CA GLU A 60 14.04 -1.26 -0.53
C GLU A 60 14.43 -2.19 0.63
N MET A 61 14.49 -1.66 1.86
CA MET A 61 14.77 -2.45 3.07
C MET A 61 13.71 -3.54 3.28
N TYR A 62 12.43 -3.21 3.09
CA TYR A 62 11.34 -4.17 3.22
C TYR A 62 11.46 -5.32 2.20
N PHE A 63 11.75 -5.01 0.95
CA PHE A 63 11.96 -6.01 -0.10
C PHE A 63 13.19 -6.89 0.19
N ALA A 64 14.28 -6.29 0.66
CA ALA A 64 15.48 -7.02 1.04
C ALA A 64 15.19 -8.04 2.15
N GLU A 65 14.51 -7.65 3.21
CA GLU A 65 14.13 -8.57 4.29
C GLU A 65 13.13 -9.63 3.84
N TYR A 66 12.12 -9.25 3.05
CA TYR A 66 11.14 -10.19 2.51
C TYR A 66 11.81 -11.28 1.67
N SER A 67 12.78 -10.90 0.83
CA SER A 67 13.48 -11.80 -0.08
C SER A 67 14.30 -12.89 0.63
N LYS A 68 14.69 -12.67 1.90
CA LYS A 68 15.41 -13.66 2.72
C LYS A 68 14.54 -14.86 3.10
N VAL A 69 13.22 -14.68 3.16
CA VAL A 69 12.26 -15.72 3.55
C VAL A 69 11.58 -16.33 2.32
N ARG A 70 11.40 -15.55 1.25
CA ARG A 70 10.71 -15.99 0.04
C ARG A 70 11.28 -15.30 -1.21
N PRO A 71 11.58 -16.05 -2.28
CA PRO A 71 11.89 -15.46 -3.58
C PRO A 71 10.76 -14.54 -4.06
N ILE A 72 11.13 -13.40 -4.62
CA ILE A 72 10.18 -12.40 -5.14
C ILE A 72 10.08 -12.57 -6.66
N ASP A 73 8.88 -12.85 -7.14
CA ASP A 73 8.51 -12.77 -8.55
C ASP A 73 7.76 -11.47 -8.78
N TYR A 74 8.40 -10.51 -9.45
CA TYR A 74 7.85 -9.17 -9.64
C TYR A 74 6.77 -9.09 -10.72
N THR A 75 6.47 -10.18 -11.41
CA THR A 75 5.57 -10.21 -12.58
C THR A 75 4.24 -9.50 -12.34
N ASN A 76 3.64 -9.67 -11.16
CA ASN A 76 2.31 -9.11 -10.85
C ASN A 76 2.35 -7.84 -9.98
N LEU A 77 3.53 -7.26 -9.70
CA LEU A 77 3.64 -6.17 -8.74
C LEU A 77 2.81 -4.94 -9.14
N GLU A 78 2.98 -4.45 -10.36
CA GLU A 78 2.27 -3.27 -10.86
C GLU A 78 0.76 -3.50 -10.92
N TYR A 79 0.34 -4.71 -11.31
CA TYR A 79 -1.07 -5.10 -11.28
C TYR A 79 -1.66 -4.96 -9.87
N TYR A 80 -0.99 -5.49 -8.85
CA TYR A 80 -1.49 -5.40 -7.47
C TYR A 80 -1.43 -3.99 -6.88
N ARG A 81 -0.46 -3.17 -7.32
CA ARG A 81 -0.41 -1.75 -6.96
C ARG A 81 -1.62 -1.00 -7.52
N ALA A 82 -1.90 -1.18 -8.82
CA ALA A 82 -3.07 -0.60 -9.48
C ALA A 82 -4.37 -1.10 -8.84
N PHE A 83 -4.47 -2.40 -8.54
CA PHE A 83 -5.63 -2.99 -7.90
C PHE A 83 -5.91 -2.37 -6.52
N ARG A 84 -4.88 -2.17 -5.69
CA ARG A 84 -5.06 -1.51 -4.38
C ARG A 84 -5.57 -0.07 -4.51
N LEU A 85 -5.03 0.68 -5.47
CA LEU A 85 -5.45 2.06 -5.72
C LEU A 85 -6.89 2.13 -6.22
N ALA A 86 -7.30 1.18 -7.07
CA ALA A 86 -8.68 1.06 -7.52
C ALA A 86 -9.61 0.75 -6.34
N MET A 87 -9.20 -0.14 -5.43
CA MET A 87 -9.95 -0.40 -4.19
C MET A 87 -10.07 0.87 -3.33
N ALA A 88 -8.96 1.59 -3.09
CA ALA A 88 -8.97 2.83 -2.30
C ALA A 88 -9.93 3.87 -2.91
N TYR A 89 -9.91 4.00 -4.24
CA TYR A 89 -10.81 4.91 -4.95
C TYR A 89 -12.29 4.52 -4.75
N ILE A 90 -12.62 3.22 -4.90
CA ILE A 90 -13.99 2.71 -4.69
C ILE A 90 -14.43 2.88 -3.23
N GLU A 91 -13.56 2.57 -2.26
CA GLU A 91 -13.81 2.77 -0.83
C GLU A 91 -14.15 4.24 -0.53
N GLY A 92 -13.47 5.19 -1.18
CA GLY A 92 -13.79 6.62 -1.09
C GLY A 92 -15.16 6.97 -1.67
N LEU A 93 -15.53 6.39 -2.82
CA LEU A 93 -16.86 6.56 -3.41
C LEU A 93 -17.97 5.97 -2.52
N ASP A 94 -17.68 4.87 -1.82
CA ASP A 94 -18.60 4.19 -0.91
C ASP A 94 -18.74 4.90 0.46
N GLY A 95 -18.04 6.03 0.66
CA GLY A 95 -18.21 6.88 1.84
C GLY A 95 -17.10 6.77 2.88
N GLN A 96 -16.00 6.06 2.60
CA GLN A 96 -14.88 5.99 3.53
C GLN A 96 -14.11 7.34 3.51
N GLU A 97 -14.22 8.09 4.62
CA GLU A 97 -13.79 9.49 4.69
C GLU A 97 -12.27 9.69 4.49
N TRP A 98 -11.44 8.72 4.88
CA TRP A 98 -9.99 8.84 4.72
C TRP A 98 -9.60 8.92 3.24
N TRP A 99 -10.25 8.14 2.38
CA TRP A 99 -10.00 8.13 0.93
C TRP A 99 -10.60 9.33 0.19
N GLN A 100 -11.39 10.17 0.84
CA GLN A 100 -12.01 11.35 0.24
C GLN A 100 -11.14 12.62 0.35
N GLN A 101 -9.97 12.53 0.99
CA GLN A 101 -9.08 13.69 1.09
C GLN A 101 -8.61 14.14 -0.30
N PRO A 102 -8.76 15.42 -0.69
CA PRO A 102 -8.54 15.87 -2.06
C PRO A 102 -7.15 15.54 -2.62
N GLU A 103 -6.10 15.64 -1.82
CA GLU A 103 -4.73 15.32 -2.26
C GLU A 103 -4.53 13.81 -2.46
N LEU A 104 -5.17 12.97 -1.63
CA LEU A 104 -5.15 11.51 -1.82
C LEU A 104 -5.90 11.11 -3.07
N VAL A 105 -7.09 11.68 -3.31
CA VAL A 105 -7.89 11.41 -4.52
C VAL A 105 -7.10 11.76 -5.78
N LYS A 106 -6.42 12.92 -5.82
CA LYS A 106 -5.56 13.32 -6.95
C LYS A 106 -4.38 12.37 -7.16
N ASN A 107 -3.70 11.96 -6.09
CA ASN A 107 -2.57 11.04 -6.17
C ASN A 107 -3.03 9.67 -6.67
N ILE A 108 -4.09 9.13 -6.10
CA ILE A 108 -4.69 7.85 -6.50
C ILE A 108 -5.11 7.89 -7.97
N ALA A 109 -5.79 8.96 -8.42
CA ALA A 109 -6.21 9.09 -9.81
C ALA A 109 -5.03 9.21 -10.79
N THR A 110 -3.97 9.91 -10.39
CA THR A 110 -2.74 10.05 -11.18
C THR A 110 -2.03 8.71 -11.33
N GLU A 111 -1.77 8.02 -10.22
CA GLU A 111 -1.09 6.72 -10.23
C GLU A 111 -1.94 5.63 -10.92
N LEU A 112 -3.27 5.63 -10.75
CA LEU A 112 -4.15 4.72 -11.49
C LEU A 112 -4.03 4.93 -13.00
N LYS A 113 -3.99 6.18 -13.46
CA LYS A 113 -3.80 6.49 -14.87
C LYS A 113 -2.43 6.05 -15.35
N GLU A 114 -1.38 6.22 -14.56
CA GLU A 114 -0.03 5.76 -14.91
C GLU A 114 0.04 4.23 -15.06
N PHE A 115 -0.56 3.47 -14.14
CA PHE A 115 -0.51 2.00 -14.20
C PHE A 115 -1.48 1.38 -15.20
N THR A 116 -2.63 2.01 -15.46
CA THR A 116 -3.72 1.37 -16.21
C THR A 116 -4.11 2.10 -17.50
N GLY A 117 -3.69 3.36 -17.66
CA GLY A 117 -4.18 4.25 -18.72
C GLY A 117 -5.60 4.79 -18.49
N ILE A 118 -6.29 4.36 -17.42
CA ILE A 118 -7.67 4.75 -17.12
C ILE A 118 -7.67 6.07 -16.36
N THR A 119 -8.51 7.02 -16.79
CA THR A 119 -8.73 8.28 -16.07
C THR A 119 -9.99 8.18 -15.23
N VAL A 120 -9.89 8.52 -13.96
CA VAL A 120 -11.01 8.57 -13.01
C VAL A 120 -11.28 10.01 -12.56
N PRO A 121 -12.53 10.37 -12.23
CA PRO A 121 -12.85 11.69 -11.67
C PRO A 121 -12.12 11.94 -10.34
N THR A 122 -11.69 13.19 -10.12
CA THR A 122 -11.07 13.67 -8.86
C THR A 122 -11.93 14.73 -8.21
#